data_AF-A0A2S9GMB1-F1
#
_entry.id   AF-A0A2S9GMB1-F1
#
_cell.length_a   1.000
_cell.length_b   1.000
_cell.length_c   1.000
_cell.angle_alpha   90.00
_cell.angle_beta   90.00
_cell.angle_gamma   90.00
#
_symmetry.space_group_name_H-M   'P 1'
#
loop_
_entity.id
_entity.type
_entity.pdbx_description
1 polymer ?
#
loop_
_entity_poly.entity_id
_entity_poly.type
_entity_poly.pdbx_seq_one_letter_code
_entity_poly.pdbx_strand_id
1 'polypeptide(L)' 'ESSDPWNNAGTGHSALCELNYTPARPDGSIDIAKAVNVNEQFQVSRQFWTYAVENGVLPDVRSFLNPIPHVSFVQGADNV' A
#
# COMPACT_ATOMS: atom_id res chain seq x y z
N GLU A 1 11.54 -5.07 -0.13
CA GLU A 1 10.07 -5.05 -0.15
C GLU A 1 9.65 -4.64 -1.55
N SER A 2 8.60 -5.25 -2.07
CA SER A 2 8.30 -5.32 -3.50
C SER A 2 7.63 -4.03 -3.99
N SER A 3 8.40 -2.93 -3.97
CA SER A 3 8.02 -1.62 -4.47
C SER A 3 8.41 -1.39 -5.92
N ASP A 4 8.97 -2.41 -6.59
CA ASP A 4 9.19 -2.35 -8.03
C ASP A 4 7.83 -2.45 -8.72
N PRO A 5 7.45 -1.51 -9.60
CA PRO A 5 6.16 -1.51 -10.30
C PRO A 5 5.88 -2.81 -11.06
N TRP A 6 6.92 -3.59 -11.40
CA TRP A 6 6.76 -4.90 -12.04
C TRP A 6 6.39 -6.02 -11.07
N ASN A 7 6.82 -5.89 -9.81
CA ASN A 7 6.50 -6.81 -8.73
C ASN A 7 5.42 -6.16 -7.88
N ASN A 8 4.21 -6.09 -8.45
CA ASN A 8 2.99 -5.51 -7.88
C ASN A 8 2.68 -6.06 -6.47
N ALA A 9 3.35 -5.54 -5.45
CA ALA A 9 2.94 -5.71 -4.07
C ALA A 9 2.43 -4.35 -3.61
N GLY A 10 1.11 -4.22 -3.59
CA GLY A 10 0.30 -3.07 -3.19
C GLY A 10 0.51 -2.55 -1.77
N THR A 11 1.77 -2.34 -1.40
CA THR A 11 2.23 -1.97 -0.06
C THR A 11 2.70 -0.51 -0.02
N GLY A 12 3.15 0.06 -1.14
CA GLY A 12 3.67 1.43 -1.19
C GLY A 12 2.64 2.55 -0.93
N HIS A 13 1.34 2.26 -1.06
CA HIS A 13 0.22 3.22 -0.89
C HIS A 13 -0.72 2.84 0.26
N SER A 14 -0.32 1.91 1.14
CA SER A 14 -1.13 1.50 2.30
C SER A 14 -2.56 1.08 1.90
N ALA A 15 -2.70 0.43 0.73
CA ALA A 15 -3.97 0.02 0.13
C ALA A 15 -4.98 1.14 -0.20
N LEU A 16 -4.58 2.42 -0.15
CA LEU A 16 -5.51 3.54 -0.34
C LEU A 16 -5.83 3.85 -1.81
N CYS A 17 -5.02 3.36 -2.75
CA CYS A 17 -5.14 3.73 -4.16
C CYS A 17 -5.54 2.56 -5.08
N GLU A 18 -5.83 1.39 -4.50
CA GLU A 18 -6.10 0.15 -5.20
C GLU A 18 -7.59 -0.16 -5.21
N LEU A 19 -8.23 0.11 -6.35
CA LEU A 19 -9.68 -0.04 -6.54
C LEU A 19 -10.16 -1.48 -6.31
N ASN A 20 -9.31 -2.46 -6.58
CA ASN A 20 -9.57 -3.88 -6.31
C ASN A 20 -9.59 -4.25 -4.82
N TYR A 21 -9.20 -3.34 -3.92
CA TYR A 21 -9.27 -3.54 -2.46
C TYR A 21 -10.55 -2.97 -1.85
N THR A 22 -11.33 -2.24 -2.65
CA THR A 22 -12.61 -1.66 -2.25
C THR A 22 -13.72 -2.05 -3.24
N PRO A 23 -14.00 -3.36 -3.44
CA PRO A 23 -15.01 -3.76 -4.42
C PRO A 23 -16.42 -3.32 -4.00
N ALA A 24 -17.23 -2.97 -4.98
CA ALA A 24 -18.65 -2.75 -4.79
C ALA A 24 -19.38 -4.08 -4.58
N ARG A 25 -20.27 -4.11 -3.58
CA ARG A 25 -21.17 -5.22 -3.30
C ARG A 25 -22.44 -5.13 -4.15
N PRO A 26 -23.22 -6.23 -4.28
CA PRO A 26 -24.47 -6.23 -5.04
C PRO A 26 -25.51 -5.20 -4.57
N ASP A 27 -25.43 -4.75 -3.31
CA ASP A 27 -26.30 -3.73 -2.72
C ASP A 27 -25.79 -2.29 -2.95
N GLY A 28 -24.70 -2.11 -3.69
CA GLY A 28 -24.07 -0.82 -3.95
C GLY A 28 -23.16 -0.30 -2.83
N SER A 29 -23.04 -1.02 -1.70
CA SER A 29 -22.08 -0.69 -0.66
C SER A 29 -20.65 -1.06 -1.07
N ILE A 30 -19.65 -0.41 -0.47
CA ILE A 30 -18.24 -0.71 -0.73
C ILE A 30 -17.66 -1.57 0.39
N ASP A 31 -16.97 -2.66 0.04
CA ASP A 31 -16.23 -3.47 1.00
C ASP A 31 -14.83 -2.91 1.23
N ILE A 32 -14.57 -2.33 2.41
CA ILE A 32 -13.27 -1.74 2.75
C ILE A 32 -12.37 -2.68 3.58
N ALA A 33 -12.82 -3.89 3.91
CA ALA A 33 -12.14 -4.73 4.91
C ALA A 33 -10.70 -5.06 4.49
N LYS A 34 -10.49 -5.33 3.21
CA LYS A 34 -9.15 -5.61 2.66
C LYS A 34 -8.26 -4.38 2.73
N ALA A 35 -8.77 -3.20 2.37
CA ALA A 35 -8.01 -1.96 2.44
C ALA A 35 -7.56 -1.65 3.88
N VAL A 36 -8.46 -1.82 4.85
CA VAL A 36 -8.14 -1.66 6.28
C VAL A 36 -7.04 -2.62 6.71
N ASN A 37 -7.20 -3.92 6.41
CA ASN A 37 -6.25 -4.94 6.83
C ASN A 37 -4.83 -4.71 6.27
N VAL A 38 -4.73 -4.36 4.98
CA VAL A 38 -3.43 -4.06 4.35
C VAL A 38 -2.82 -2.78 4.93
N ASN A 39 -3.64 -1.76 5.22
CA ASN A 39 -3.17 -0.53 5.86
C ASN A 39 -2.58 -0.80 7.25
N GLU A 40 -3.24 -1.62 8.08
CA GLU A 40 -2.75 -2.01 9.39
C GLU A 40 -1.41 -2.73 9.31
N GLN A 41 -1.29 -3.70 8.40
CA GLN A 41 -0.02 -4.40 8.17
C GLN A 41 1.09 -3.43 7.74
N PHE A 42 0.77 -2.46 6.88
CA PHE A 42 1.73 -1.43 6.48
C PHE A 42 2.20 -0.58 7.67
N GLN A 43 1.32 -0.22 8.62
CA GLN A 43 1.76 0.49 9.83
C GLN A 43 2.69 -0.36 10.70
N VAL A 44 2.44 -1.67 10.82
CA VAL A 44 3.34 -2.59 11.52
C VAL A 44 4.70 -2.67 10.83
N SER A 45 4.75 -2.74 9.49
CA SER A 45 6.01 -2.68 8.74
C SER A 45 6.80 -1.40 9.03
N ARG A 46 6.12 -0.25 9.08
CA ARG A 46 6.77 1.04 9.42
C ARG A 46 7.35 1.05 10.84
N GLN A 47 6.64 0.47 11.80
CA GLN A 47 7.13 0.34 13.17
C GLN A 47 8.37 -0.56 13.21
N PHE A 48 8.35 -1.69 12.51
CA PHE A 48 9.49 -2.58 12.40
C PHE A 48 10.72 -1.89 11.78
N TRP A 49 10.56 -1.15 10.68
CA TRP A 49 11.68 -0.42 10.08
C TRP A 49 12.22 0.68 10.98
N THR A 50 11.34 1.38 11.70
CA THR A 50 11.76 2.39 12.69
C THR A 50 12.66 1.76 13.73
N TYR A 51 12.21 0.65 14.35
CA TYR A 51 13.00 -0.11 15.31
C TYR A 51 14.33 -0.59 14.72
N ALA A 52 14.31 -1.15 13.51
CA ALA A 52 15.50 -1.71 12.88
C ALA A 52 16.55 -0.64 12.53
N VAL A 53 16.12 0.57 12.16
CA VAL A 53 17.02 1.73 11.96
C VAL A 53 17.58 2.21 13.29
N GLU A 54 16.74 2.39 14.31
CA GLU A 54 17.15 2.85 15.65
C GLU A 54 18.15 1.91 16.33
N ASN A 55 18.09 0.61 16.02
CA ASN A 55 18.97 -0.42 16.59
C ASN A 55 20.12 -0.83 15.66
N GLY A 56 20.32 -0.14 14.54
CA GLY A 56 21.43 -0.39 13.62
C GLY A 56 21.36 -1.73 12.85
N VAL A 57 20.18 -2.35 12.78
CA VAL A 57 19.93 -3.55 11.96
C VAL A 57 19.78 -3.18 10.49
N LEU A 58 19.14 -2.05 10.20
CA LEU A 58 19.02 -1.47 8.86
C LEU A 58 19.89 -0.22 8.73
N PRO A 59 20.35 0.09 7.50
CA PRO A 59 21.08 1.32 7.22
C PRO A 59 20.18 2.56 7.33
N ASP A 60 20.73 3.73 7.03
CA ASP A 60 19.97 4.97 6.97
C ASP A 60 18.68 4.82 6.12
N VAL A 61 17.56 5.32 6.64
CA VAL A 61 16.24 5.15 6.02
C VAL A 61 16.19 5.64 4.57
N ARG A 62 16.98 6.66 4.21
CA ARG A 62 17.01 7.22 2.85
C ARG A 62 17.72 6.31 1.85
N SER A 63 18.46 5.30 2.30
CA SER A 63 19.10 4.35 1.39
C SER A 63 18.13 3.30 0.84
N PHE A 64 16.97 3.11 1.47
CA PHE A 64 16.03 2.04 1.08
C PHE A 64 14.56 2.48 1.02
N LEU A 65 14.17 3.58 1.68
CA LEU A 65 12.80 4.08 1.66
C LEU A 65 12.71 5.39 0.86
N ASN A 66 12.03 5.32 -0.28
CA ASN A 66 11.90 6.44 -1.22
C ASN A 66 10.44 6.82 -1.41
N PRO A 67 10.06 8.10 -1.20
CA PRO A 67 8.73 8.57 -1.59
C PRO A 67 8.65 8.62 -3.11
N ILE A 68 7.57 8.09 -3.67
CA ILE A 68 7.32 8.05 -5.11
C ILE A 68 5.89 8.58 -5.35
N PRO A 69 5.66 9.45 -6.36
CA PRO A 69 4.32 9.86 -6.72
C PRO A 69 3.48 8.66 -7.18
N HIS A 70 2.21 8.63 -6.78
CA HIS A 70 1.28 7.57 -7.17
C HIS A 70 0.19 8.11 -8.10
N VAL A 71 -0.16 7.33 -9.12
CA VAL A 71 -1.24 7.64 -10.06
C VAL A 71 -2.05 6.37 -10.31
N SER A 72 -3.36 6.43 -10.05
CA SER A 72 -4.30 5.41 -10.50
C SER A 72 -4.83 5.81 -11.88
N PHE A 73 -4.75 4.89 -12.85
CA PHE A 73 -5.30 5.08 -14.18
C PHE A 73 -6.43 4.07 -14.42
N VAL A 74 -7.60 4.56 -14.79
CA VAL A 74 -8.79 3.76 -15.08
C VAL A 74 -9.35 4.13 -16.43
N GLN A 75 -10.04 3.19 -17.09
CA GLN A 75 -10.71 3.43 -18.36
C GLN A 75 -12.05 2.69 -18.42
N GLY A 76 -13.09 3.38 -18.92
CA GLY A 76 -14.43 2.83 -19.10
C GLY A 76 -15.35 3.08 -17.91
N ALA A 77 -16.65 3.28 -18.17
CA ALA A 77 -17.64 3.65 -17.15
C ALA A 77 -17.81 2.58 -16.05
N ASP A 78 -17.60 1.31 -16.38
CA ASP A 78 -17.71 0.20 -15.43
C ASP A 78 -16.51 0.11 -14.46
N ASN A 79 -15.44 0.87 -14.71
CA ASN A 79 -14.20 0.87 -13.93
C ASN A 79 -13.96 2.20 -13.20
N VAL A 80 -14.96 3.10 -13.17
CA VAL A 80 -14.97 4.39 -12.46
C VAL A 80 -15.89 4.31 -11.26
#